data_AF-K9SI84-F1
#
_entry.id   AF-K9SI84-F1
#
_cell.length_a   1.000
_cell.length_b   1.000
_cell.length_c   1.000
_cell.angle_alpha   90.00
_cell.angle_beta   90.00
_cell.angle_gamma   90.00
#
_symmetry.space_group_name_H-M   'P 1'
#
loop_
_entity.id
_entity.type
_entity.pdbx_description
1 polymer ?
#
loop_
_entity_poly.entity_id
_entity_poly.type
_entity_poly.pdbx_seq_one_letter_code
_entity_poly.pdbx_strand_id
1 'polypeptide(L)'
;MSIEITHQLKEFTDRLEAIDQLNCDSELEQPLLATPLSGILLELWQLCQSQTENISTLANLANCLEPEIYGYDHKFTLPDYRKVQLDYIDQDGQKINTIDDRYRAWNLTQEISKLEAHQKNGLTLTLIPQITDFLSQMAGQEVFGGYVSAKQVQAIVIATKEQVIKLLTAALT
;
A
#
# COMPACT_ATOMS: atom_id res chain seq x y z
N MET A 1 28.70 6.22 3.63
CA MET A 1 27.82 5.58 4.61
C MET A 1 28.64 5.02 5.75
N SER A 2 28.24 5.20 7.01
CA SER A 2 28.95 4.60 8.14
C SER A 2 28.64 3.11 8.23
N ILE A 3 29.57 2.31 8.79
CA ILE A 3 29.40 0.86 8.97
C ILE A 3 28.14 0.54 9.78
N GLU A 4 27.85 1.38 10.78
CA GLU A 4 26.65 1.27 11.62
C GLU A 4 25.36 1.40 10.80
N ILE A 5 25.27 2.42 9.94
CA ILE A 5 24.09 2.61 9.07
C ILE A 5 23.95 1.45 8.08
N THR A 6 25.05 0.98 7.49
CA THR A 6 25.02 -0.17 6.58
C THR A 6 24.50 -1.43 7.28
N HIS A 7 24.92 -1.67 8.53
CA HIS A 7 24.41 -2.79 9.33
C HIS A 7 22.91 -2.66 9.63
N GLN A 8 22.47 -1.47 10.05
CA GLN A 8 21.05 -1.20 10.33
C GLN A 8 20.18 -1.37 9.08
N LEU A 9 20.59 -0.84 7.92
CA LEU A 9 19.84 -1.03 6.66
C LEU A 9 19.79 -2.50 6.23
N LYS A 10 20.85 -3.28 6.50
CA LYS A 10 20.85 -4.72 6.25
C LYS A 10 19.87 -5.46 7.16
N GLU A 11 19.81 -5.10 8.44
CA GLU A 11 18.82 -5.63 9.39
C GLU A 11 17.38 -5.35 8.94
N PHE A 12 17.10 -4.13 8.45
CA PHE A 12 15.78 -3.81 7.88
C PHE A 12 15.45 -4.66 6.65
N THR A 13 16.43 -4.92 5.78
CA THR A 13 16.25 -5.77 4.61
C THR A 13 15.86 -7.19 5.04
N ASP A 14 16.60 -7.78 5.99
CA ASP A 14 16.36 -9.13 6.49
C ASP A 14 14.99 -9.25 7.20
N ARG A 15 14.60 -8.21 7.96
CA ARG A 15 13.27 -8.12 8.60
C ARG A 15 12.14 -8.10 7.57
N LEU A 16 12.29 -7.35 6.47
CA LEU A 16 11.30 -7.29 5.40
C LEU A 16 11.19 -8.60 4.64
N GLU A 17 12.31 -9.28 4.38
CA GLU A 17 12.33 -10.60 3.73
C GLU A 17 11.62 -11.67 4.59
N ALA A 18 11.72 -11.57 5.91
CA ALA A 18 11.07 -12.50 6.84
C ALA A 18 9.53 -12.41 6.86
N ILE A 19 8.93 -11.31 6.37
CA ILE A 19 7.45 -11.14 6.34
C ILE A 19 6.77 -12.19 5.44
N ASP A 20 7.46 -12.75 4.44
CA ASP A 20 6.85 -13.69 3.48
C ASP A 20 6.69 -15.13 3.97
N GLN A 21 7.33 -15.51 5.08
CA GLN A 21 7.24 -16.89 5.57
C GLN A 21 5.88 -17.22 6.22
N LEU A 22 4.99 -16.24 6.41
CA LEU A 22 3.75 -16.40 7.19
C LEU A 22 2.44 -16.25 6.40
N ASN A 23 2.50 -15.85 5.12
CA ASN A 23 1.29 -15.44 4.37
C ASN A 23 0.90 -16.35 3.19
N CYS A 24 1.65 -17.42 2.89
CA CYS A 24 1.40 -18.22 1.68
C CYS A 24 0.47 -19.43 1.85
N ASP A 25 0.30 -20.02 3.02
CA ASP A 25 -0.58 -21.18 3.17
C ASP A 25 -1.00 -21.36 4.63
N SER A 26 -2.16 -20.84 5.04
CA SER A 26 -2.87 -21.44 6.19
C SER A 26 -4.28 -20.89 6.40
N GLU A 27 -5.27 -21.77 6.21
CA GLU A 27 -6.55 -21.79 6.94
C GLU A 27 -6.38 -22.03 8.46
N LEU A 28 -5.14 -22.03 8.96
CA LEU A 28 -4.85 -22.06 10.38
C LEU A 28 -4.72 -20.62 10.87
N GLU A 29 -5.54 -20.28 11.86
CA GLU A 29 -5.29 -19.19 12.80
C GLU A 29 -3.93 -19.41 13.48
N GLN A 30 -2.84 -19.09 12.78
CA GLN A 30 -1.53 -18.95 13.40
C GLN A 30 -1.37 -17.49 13.83
N PRO A 31 -0.76 -17.27 15.01
CA PRO A 31 -0.73 -15.97 15.64
C PRO A 31 -0.01 -14.98 14.71
N LEU A 32 -0.48 -13.74 14.68
CA LEU A 32 0.27 -12.61 14.13
C LEU A 32 1.71 -12.65 14.67
N LEU A 33 2.63 -13.26 13.95
CA LEU A 33 4.06 -13.18 14.20
C LEU A 33 4.63 -12.22 13.17
N ALA A 34 5.65 -11.48 13.60
CA ALA A 34 6.36 -10.44 12.86
C ALA A 34 5.61 -9.09 12.76
N THR A 35 6.33 -8.03 13.15
CA THR A 35 5.93 -6.63 13.06
C THR A 35 5.27 -6.34 11.70
N PRO A 36 4.10 -5.66 11.67
CA PRO A 36 3.46 -5.29 10.42
C PRO A 36 4.41 -4.46 9.56
N LEU A 37 4.24 -4.52 8.23
CA LEU A 37 5.03 -3.75 7.28
C LEU A 37 5.00 -2.27 7.66
N SER A 38 3.83 -1.71 8.00
CA SER A 38 3.71 -0.33 8.49
C SER A 38 4.67 0.01 9.64
N GLY A 39 4.85 -0.91 10.59
CA GLY A 39 5.77 -0.72 11.73
C GLY A 39 7.22 -0.67 11.28
N ILE A 40 7.63 -1.61 10.42
CA ILE A 40 9.00 -1.66 9.88
C ILE A 40 9.30 -0.43 9.03
N LEU A 41 8.36 0.00 8.18
CA LEU A 41 8.54 1.20 7.36
C LEU A 41 8.66 2.47 8.21
N LEU A 42 7.88 2.58 9.29
CA LEU A 42 7.95 3.71 10.20
C LEU A 42 9.30 3.81 10.90
N GLU A 43 9.81 2.69 11.43
CA GLU A 43 11.14 2.63 12.06
C GLU A 43 12.25 2.98 11.05
N LEU A 44 12.16 2.47 9.82
CA LEU A 44 13.12 2.77 8.76
C LEU A 44 13.08 4.26 8.37
N TRP A 45 11.90 4.85 8.27
CA TRP A 45 11.75 6.27 7.99
C TRP A 45 12.33 7.13 9.12
N GLN A 46 12.07 6.77 10.38
CA GLN A 46 12.68 7.43 11.55
C GLN A 46 14.20 7.34 11.54
N LEU A 47 14.75 6.17 11.19
CA LEU A 47 16.19 6.01 11.00
C LEU A 47 16.68 6.99 9.93
N CYS A 48 16.05 7.04 8.76
CA CYS A 48 16.46 7.96 7.68
C CYS A 48 16.45 9.43 8.11
N GLN A 49 15.45 9.85 8.89
CA GLN A 49 15.35 11.23 9.41
C GLN A 49 16.40 11.56 10.47
N SER A 50 16.84 10.56 11.24
CA SER A 50 17.83 10.73 12.31
C SER A 50 19.28 10.91 11.81
N GLN A 51 19.55 10.54 10.55
CA GLN A 51 20.91 10.56 10.00
C GLN A 51 21.22 11.89 9.33
N THR A 52 22.25 12.58 9.84
CA THR A 52 22.75 13.86 9.28
C THR A 52 23.86 13.66 8.25
N GLU A 53 24.47 12.47 8.21
CA GLU A 53 25.53 12.09 7.29
C GLU A 53 24.96 11.07 6.28
N ASN A 54 25.18 11.27 4.96
CA ASN A 54 24.55 10.53 3.83
C ASN A 54 23.16 11.04 3.39
N ILE A 55 23.04 12.36 3.32
CA ILE A 55 21.80 13.09 3.04
C ILE A 55 21.13 12.63 1.75
N SER A 56 21.83 12.41 0.63
CA SER A 56 21.16 12.15 -0.65
C SER A 56 20.46 10.79 -0.72
N THR A 57 21.14 9.70 -0.34
CA THR A 57 20.56 8.34 -0.43
C THR A 57 19.48 8.11 0.61
N LEU A 58 19.70 8.54 1.86
CA LEU A 58 18.71 8.38 2.93
C LEU A 58 17.53 9.35 2.78
N ALA A 59 17.74 10.56 2.27
CA ALA A 59 16.62 11.46 1.96
C ALA A 59 15.76 10.88 0.81
N ASN A 60 16.36 10.27 -0.20
CA ASN A 60 15.60 9.60 -1.25
C ASN A 60 14.75 8.46 -0.69
N LEU A 61 15.32 7.64 0.21
CA LEU A 61 14.58 6.56 0.87
C LEU A 61 13.45 7.12 1.75
N ALA A 62 13.71 8.16 2.54
CA ALA A 62 12.69 8.82 3.35
C ALA A 62 11.54 9.38 2.50
N ASN A 63 11.84 10.04 1.39
CA ASN A 63 10.86 10.59 0.46
C ASN A 63 9.99 9.50 -0.20
N CYS A 64 10.54 8.30 -0.39
CA CYS A 64 9.77 7.15 -0.88
C CYS A 64 8.90 6.52 0.21
N LEU A 65 9.36 6.50 1.46
CA LEU A 65 8.65 5.88 2.59
C LEU A 65 7.52 6.75 3.13
N GLU A 66 7.70 8.07 3.16
CA GLU A 66 6.72 9.01 3.71
C GLU A 66 5.29 8.79 3.14
N PRO A 67 5.07 8.75 1.82
CA PRO A 67 3.71 8.54 1.29
C PRO A 67 3.18 7.12 1.50
N GLU A 68 4.05 6.12 1.67
CA GLU A 68 3.62 4.77 2.05
C GLU A 68 3.08 4.73 3.48
N ILE A 69 3.67 5.52 4.39
CA ILE A 69 3.32 5.59 5.82
C ILE A 69 2.11 6.49 6.07
N TYR A 70 2.03 7.65 5.40
CA TYR A 70 1.02 8.67 5.68
C TYR A 70 -0.05 8.81 4.59
N GLY A 71 0.08 8.05 3.51
CA GLY A 71 -0.79 8.13 2.35
C GLY A 71 -0.28 9.12 1.31
N TYR A 72 -0.82 8.99 0.10
CA TYR A 72 -0.47 9.80 -1.05
C TYR A 72 -1.36 11.03 -1.14
N ASP A 73 -0.72 12.21 -1.18
CA ASP A 73 -1.36 13.46 -1.53
C ASP A 73 -0.85 13.98 -2.89
N HIS A 74 -1.23 15.21 -3.24
CA HIS A 74 -0.86 15.87 -4.49
C HIS A 74 0.65 16.15 -4.65
N LYS A 75 1.46 15.99 -3.61
CA LYS A 75 2.91 16.24 -3.64
C LYS A 75 3.70 15.01 -4.09
N PHE A 76 3.11 13.83 -4.00
CA PHE A 76 3.79 12.57 -4.29
C PHE A 76 3.36 12.01 -5.64
N THR A 77 4.32 11.45 -6.37
CA THR A 77 3.99 10.65 -7.56
C THR A 77 3.52 9.28 -7.09
N LEU A 78 2.31 8.90 -7.49
CA LEU A 78 1.73 7.61 -7.14
C LEU A 78 2.41 6.49 -7.95
N PRO A 79 2.96 5.44 -7.31
CA PRO A 79 3.53 4.30 -8.02
C PRO A 79 2.48 3.51 -8.79
N ASP A 80 2.88 2.87 -9.90
CA ASP A 80 1.95 2.10 -10.73
C ASP A 80 1.30 0.93 -9.99
N TYR A 81 1.99 0.32 -9.02
CA TYR A 81 1.41 -0.75 -8.21
C TYR A 81 0.25 -0.28 -7.32
N ARG A 82 0.05 1.04 -7.14
CA ARG A 82 -1.11 1.61 -6.43
C ARG A 82 -2.36 1.73 -7.32
N LYS A 83 -2.27 1.37 -8.59
CA LYS A 83 -3.44 1.33 -9.50
C LYS A 83 -4.25 0.06 -9.26
N VAL A 84 -5.53 0.23 -8.99
CA VAL A 84 -6.49 -0.85 -8.73
C VAL A 84 -7.67 -0.79 -9.69
N GLN A 85 -8.41 -1.89 -9.75
CA GLN A 85 -9.70 -1.98 -10.40
C GLN A 85 -10.79 -2.02 -9.33
N LEU A 86 -11.71 -1.07 -9.40
CA LEU A 86 -12.86 -1.02 -8.50
C LEU A 86 -13.98 -1.91 -9.01
N ASP A 87 -14.55 -2.68 -8.10
CA ASP A 87 -15.87 -3.23 -8.22
C ASP A 87 -16.86 -2.25 -7.62
N TYR A 88 -17.60 -1.54 -8.46
CA TYR A 88 -18.65 -0.64 -8.01
C TYR A 88 -19.76 -1.41 -7.32
N ILE A 89 -20.24 -0.88 -6.20
CA ILE A 89 -21.26 -1.52 -5.38
C ILE A 89 -22.46 -0.61 -5.15
N ASP A 90 -23.64 -1.22 -4.99
CA ASP A 90 -24.84 -0.53 -4.52
C ASP A 90 -24.89 -0.43 -2.99
N GLN A 91 -26.00 0.09 -2.46
CA GLN A 91 -26.24 0.24 -1.02
C GLN A 91 -26.25 -1.10 -0.24
N ASP A 92 -26.54 -2.21 -0.92
CA ASP A 92 -26.61 -3.55 -0.34
C ASP A 92 -25.25 -4.28 -0.44
N GLY A 93 -24.24 -3.62 -1.00
CA GLY A 93 -22.91 -4.18 -1.22
C GLY A 93 -22.83 -5.12 -2.43
N GLN A 94 -23.87 -5.14 -3.28
CA GLN A 94 -23.88 -5.98 -4.48
C GLN A 94 -23.10 -5.31 -5.60
N LYS A 95 -22.39 -6.12 -6.37
CA LYS A 95 -21.56 -5.64 -7.49
C LYS A 95 -22.41 -5.15 -8.66
N ILE A 96 -22.07 -3.97 -9.16
CA ILE A 96 -22.67 -3.32 -10.33
C ILE A 96 -21.87 -3.68 -11.58
N ASN A 97 -22.48 -4.50 -12.45
CA ASN A 97 -21.82 -5.02 -13.66
C ASN A 97 -22.06 -4.17 -14.92
N THR A 98 -22.95 -3.18 -14.86
CA THR A 98 -23.32 -2.35 -16.02
C THR A 98 -22.32 -1.23 -16.33
N ILE A 99 -21.40 -0.92 -15.40
CA ILE A 99 -20.40 0.13 -15.59
C ILE A 99 -19.23 -0.40 -16.45
N ASP A 100 -18.91 0.38 -17.48
CA ASP A 100 -17.80 0.15 -18.43
C ASP A 100 -16.44 0.08 -17.71
N ASP A 101 -15.63 -0.89 -18.11
CA ASP A 101 -14.32 -1.19 -17.51
C ASP A 101 -13.35 -0.01 -17.55
N ARG A 102 -13.50 0.92 -18.49
CA ARG A 102 -12.66 2.12 -18.59
C ARG A 102 -12.78 3.03 -17.38
N TYR A 103 -13.89 2.96 -16.63
CA TYR A 103 -14.07 3.72 -15.41
C TYR A 103 -13.61 2.99 -14.16
N ARG A 104 -13.20 1.72 -14.24
CA ARG A 104 -12.85 0.93 -13.05
C ARG A 104 -11.43 1.18 -12.53
N ALA A 105 -10.54 1.76 -13.34
CA ALA A 105 -9.16 2.04 -12.94
C ALA A 105 -9.08 3.21 -11.95
N TRP A 106 -8.51 2.97 -10.77
CA TRP A 106 -8.39 3.94 -9.69
C TRP A 106 -7.02 3.94 -9.05
N ASN A 107 -6.66 5.09 -8.48
CA ASN A 107 -5.43 5.28 -7.72
C ASN A 107 -5.72 5.14 -6.22
N LEU A 108 -5.04 4.20 -5.57
CA LEU A 108 -5.21 3.96 -4.13
C LEU A 108 -4.21 4.79 -3.32
N THR A 109 -4.73 5.81 -2.63
CA THR A 109 -3.93 6.80 -1.90
C THR A 109 -3.74 6.49 -0.43
N GLN A 110 -4.42 5.47 0.10
CA GLN A 110 -4.40 5.14 1.52
C GLN A 110 -3.01 4.63 1.97
N GLU A 111 -2.67 4.97 3.21
CA GLU A 111 -1.49 4.50 3.92
C GLU A 111 -1.45 2.98 4.05
N ILE A 112 -0.23 2.41 4.13
CA ILE A 112 -0.02 0.96 4.14
C ILE A 112 -0.68 0.28 5.35
N SER A 113 -0.73 0.94 6.51
CA SER A 113 -1.37 0.40 7.72
C SER A 113 -2.87 0.16 7.52
N LYS A 114 -3.53 1.05 6.77
CA LYS A 114 -4.93 0.87 6.38
C LYS A 114 -5.08 -0.29 5.41
N LEU A 115 -4.16 -0.47 4.46
CA LEU A 115 -4.19 -1.61 3.56
C LEU A 115 -3.98 -2.93 4.32
N GLU A 116 -3.07 -2.97 5.28
CA GLU A 116 -2.83 -4.14 6.14
C GLU A 116 -4.10 -4.55 6.92
N ALA A 117 -4.82 -3.58 7.48
CA ALA A 117 -6.09 -3.83 8.17
C ALA A 117 -7.18 -4.43 7.27
N HIS A 118 -7.07 -4.23 5.95
CA HIS A 118 -8.05 -4.63 4.94
C HIS A 118 -7.59 -5.80 4.06
N GLN A 119 -6.46 -6.44 4.35
CA GLN A 119 -5.92 -7.55 3.54
C GLN A 119 -6.87 -8.74 3.40
N LYS A 120 -7.65 -9.07 4.44
CA LYS A 120 -8.56 -10.23 4.43
C LYS A 120 -9.91 -9.94 3.78
N ASN A 121 -10.43 -8.72 3.97
CA ASN A 121 -11.81 -8.38 3.62
C ASN A 121 -11.92 -7.45 2.41
N GLY A 122 -10.79 -6.91 1.93
CA GLY A 122 -10.78 -5.84 0.95
C GLY A 122 -11.16 -4.49 1.56
N LEU A 123 -11.18 -3.47 0.72
CA LEU A 123 -11.34 -2.08 1.10
C LEU A 123 -12.46 -1.42 0.28
N THR A 124 -13.49 -0.93 0.97
CA THR A 124 -14.53 -0.11 0.36
C THR A 124 -14.11 1.36 0.39
N LEU A 125 -14.19 2.00 -0.77
CA LEU A 125 -13.89 3.40 -0.97
C LEU A 125 -15.18 4.20 -1.11
N THR A 126 -15.31 5.24 -0.29
CA THR A 126 -16.26 6.31 -0.52
C THR A 126 -15.72 7.20 -1.64
N LEU A 127 -16.44 7.26 -2.75
CA LEU A 127 -16.07 8.10 -3.88
C LEU A 127 -16.65 9.51 -3.68
N ILE A 128 -16.07 10.50 -4.34
CA ILE A 128 -16.62 11.86 -4.28
C ILE A 128 -18.01 11.90 -4.93
N PRO A 129 -18.95 12.73 -4.42
CA PRO A 129 -20.34 12.73 -4.89
C PRO A 129 -20.49 12.91 -6.40
N GLN A 130 -19.67 13.75 -7.01
CA GLN A 130 -19.73 14.01 -8.46
C GLN A 130 -19.41 12.76 -9.28
N ILE A 131 -18.53 11.89 -8.78
CA ILE A 131 -18.19 10.63 -9.42
C ILE A 131 -19.30 9.60 -9.20
N THR A 132 -19.84 9.48 -7.98
CA THR A 132 -20.94 8.54 -7.71
C THR A 132 -22.18 8.90 -8.52
N ASP A 133 -22.52 10.19 -8.65
CA ASP A 133 -23.65 10.65 -9.44
C ASP A 133 -23.49 10.29 -10.92
N PHE A 134 -22.31 10.56 -11.48
CA PHE A 134 -21.98 10.21 -12.86
C PHE A 134 -22.07 8.71 -13.10
N LEU A 135 -21.46 7.90 -12.22
CA LEU A 135 -21.49 6.44 -12.35
C LEU A 135 -22.91 5.89 -12.19
N SER A 136 -23.72 6.49 -11.31
CA SER A 136 -25.12 6.08 -11.11
C SER A 136 -25.96 6.33 -12.36
N GLN A 137 -25.79 7.49 -13.01
CA GLN A 137 -26.44 7.79 -14.28
C GLN A 137 -26.04 6.81 -15.38
N MET A 138 -24.75 6.47 -15.47
CA MET A 138 -24.25 5.50 -16.44
C MET A 138 -24.76 4.07 -16.17
N ALA A 139 -24.86 3.69 -14.90
CA ALA A 139 -25.28 2.35 -14.50
C ALA A 139 -26.80 2.13 -14.59
N GLY A 140 -27.59 3.20 -14.58
CA GLY A 140 -29.05 3.13 -14.44
C GLY A 140 -29.53 2.74 -13.04
N GLN A 141 -28.64 2.74 -12.05
CA GLN A 141 -28.90 2.42 -10.64
C GLN A 141 -27.90 3.14 -9.74
N GLU A 142 -28.23 3.30 -8.46
CA GLU A 142 -27.41 4.06 -7.50
C GLU A 142 -26.09 3.34 -7.19
N VAL A 143 -24.98 4.08 -7.33
CA VAL A 143 -23.62 3.63 -6.99
C VAL A 143 -23.25 4.23 -5.64
N PHE A 144 -23.05 3.35 -4.65
CA PHE A 144 -22.73 3.77 -3.28
C PHE A 144 -21.22 3.93 -3.06
N GLY A 145 -20.41 3.14 -3.76
CA GLY A 145 -18.96 3.21 -3.62
C GLY A 145 -18.22 2.26 -4.54
N GLY A 146 -16.92 2.14 -4.32
CA GLY A 146 -16.07 1.20 -5.05
C GLY A 146 -15.34 0.27 -4.10
N TYR A 147 -15.36 -1.03 -4.40
CA TYR A 147 -14.71 -2.07 -3.62
C TYR A 147 -13.39 -2.48 -4.27
N VAL A 148 -12.34 -2.49 -3.47
CA VAL A 148 -11.03 -3.06 -3.80
C VAL A 148 -10.96 -4.45 -3.16
N SER A 149 -10.86 -5.48 -3.98
CA SER A 149 -10.79 -6.87 -3.49
C SER A 149 -9.59 -7.09 -2.55
N ALA A 150 -9.75 -7.99 -1.58
CA ALA A 150 -8.68 -8.49 -0.71
C ALA A 150 -7.39 -8.84 -1.48
N LYS A 151 -7.52 -9.54 -2.61
CA LYS A 151 -6.40 -9.91 -3.48
C LYS A 151 -5.60 -8.71 -3.99
N GLN A 152 -6.28 -7.64 -4.40
CA GLN A 152 -5.63 -6.42 -4.86
C GLN A 152 -4.97 -5.68 -3.70
N VAL A 153 -5.62 -5.60 -2.54
CA VAL A 153 -5.02 -5.02 -1.33
C VAL A 153 -3.74 -5.76 -0.94
N GLN A 154 -3.79 -7.09 -0.93
CA GLN A 154 -2.62 -7.93 -0.65
C GLN A 154 -1.50 -7.73 -1.67
N ALA A 155 -1.83 -7.68 -2.97
CA ALA A 155 -0.86 -7.42 -4.03
C ALA A 155 -0.14 -6.08 -3.85
N ILE A 156 -0.86 -5.03 -3.40
CA ILE A 156 -0.24 -3.73 -3.12
C ILE A 156 0.72 -3.83 -1.94
N VAL A 157 0.33 -4.50 -0.85
CA VAL A 157 1.20 -4.64 0.32
C VAL A 157 2.50 -5.37 -0.04
N ILE A 158 2.39 -6.44 -0.82
CA ILE A 158 3.55 -7.19 -1.33
C ILE A 158 4.41 -6.28 -2.21
N ALA A 159 3.82 -5.55 -3.17
CA ALA A 159 4.54 -4.67 -4.06
C ALA A 159 5.25 -3.51 -3.33
N THR A 160 4.60 -2.91 -2.32
CA THR A 160 5.24 -1.89 -1.45
C THR A 160 6.48 -2.48 -0.78
N LYS A 161 6.37 -3.68 -0.20
CA LYS A 161 7.48 -4.35 0.46
C LYS A 161 8.63 -4.64 -0.50
N GLU A 162 8.35 -5.23 -1.66
CA GLU A 162 9.36 -5.53 -2.69
C GLU A 162 10.07 -4.25 -3.18
N GLN A 163 9.31 -3.16 -3.36
CA GLN A 163 9.85 -1.88 -3.76
C GLN A 163 10.79 -1.31 -2.68
N VAL A 164 10.44 -1.42 -1.40
CA VAL A 164 11.30 -0.96 -0.29
C VAL A 164 12.58 -1.81 -0.19
N ILE A 165 12.49 -3.13 -0.32
CA ILE A 165 13.66 -4.03 -0.36
C ILE A 165 14.60 -3.63 -1.50
N LYS A 166 14.05 -3.34 -2.69
CA LYS A 166 14.83 -2.89 -3.84
C LYS A 166 15.56 -1.57 -3.57
N LEU A 167 14.88 -0.61 -2.93
CA LEU A 167 15.48 0.67 -2.56
C LEU A 167 16.57 0.52 -1.50
N LEU A 168 16.36 -0.33 -0.49
CA LEU A 168 17.35 -0.65 0.54
C LEU A 168 18.60 -1.30 -0.06
N THR A 169 18.40 -2.29 -0.95
CA THR A 169 19.50 -2.98 -1.63
C THR A 169 20.33 -2.00 -2.46
N ALA A 170 19.67 -1.07 -3.17
CA ALA A 170 20.35 -0.03 -3.94
C ALA A 170 21.09 0.99 -3.05
N ALA A 171 20.64 1.21 -1.81
CA ALA A 171 21.34 2.06 -0.85
C ALA A 171 22.57 1.37 -0.24
N LEU A 172 22.60 0.04 -0.22
CA LEU A 172 23.70 -0.77 0.31
C LEU A 172 24.86 -0.99 -0.69
N THR A 173 24.62 -0.80 -1.99
CA THR A 173 25.63 -0.87 -3.06
C THR A 173 26.38 0.43 -3.26
#